data_AF-A0A3M1EBK6-F1
#
_entry.id   AF-A0A3M1EBK6-F1
#
_cell.length_a   1.000
_cell.length_b   1.000
_cell.length_c   1.000
_cell.angle_alpha   90.00
_cell.angle_beta   90.00
_cell.angle_gamma   90.00
#
_symmetry.space_group_name_H-M   'P 1'
#
loop_
_entity.id
_entity.type
_entity.pdbx_description
1 polymer ?
#
loop_
_entity_poly.entity_id
_entity_poly.type
_entity_poly.pdbx_seq_one_letter_code
_entity_poly.pdbx_strand_id
1 'polypeptide(L)'
;MPHTEEPSPHPASIEALLQTPQDVAEQMLAARYTPILHFDSQEPFLPQAVGYTIFREDAASPSFPRAVILKPEGERPAELAIEYAIWWDWDIGHLYELEHVWVFVDGRGEVVRVEASWHGGCHSMANGGALALEGTHPHVFSEPGKHAFAAAAEWYEERRRRYQGRESERLAGAGGVWVTPLFAGRLSALRTPPANTLVRTYLQRYRFRPVWDFARRFDIAAELLVPWTALEAWIPLRVAWWVDSLRREILPAERRYWRIAHRGASSHAPENTLSAIRKAADLGADMVEIDVQVSRDGVPVVIHDLDVDRFEGRRGAVRNHSWEELRSIDVGNGERIPTLEEVIECCMEIQLGMYIELKAGDAIAPVVEAIQKYRLQDWAIVNSFRPDWLAWVKAMDGSISTSVLFGAPQVDAIKLAQAVGASYVHPCWENVTANPHKLLTAEWVERVHDAGLGIITWHEERPEEVAALRQLGVDGICSNSPEIL
;
A
#
# COMPACT_ATOMS: atom_id res chain seq x y z
N MET A 1 -6.41 49.43 -20.47
CA MET A 1 -6.71 48.22 -19.68
C MET A 1 -5.47 47.35 -19.77
N PRO A 2 -4.70 47.15 -18.70
CA PRO A 2 -3.69 46.10 -18.71
C PRO A 2 -4.46 44.77 -18.77
N HIS A 3 -4.22 43.98 -19.80
CA HIS A 3 -4.62 42.58 -19.81
C HIS A 3 -3.90 41.92 -18.63
N THR A 4 -4.63 41.66 -17.55
CA THR A 4 -4.18 40.70 -16.54
C THR A 4 -4.20 39.35 -17.24
N GLU A 5 -3.03 38.91 -17.74
CA GLU A 5 -2.84 37.51 -18.11
C GLU A 5 -3.21 36.67 -16.89
N GLU A 6 -4.21 35.81 -17.05
CA GLU A 6 -4.52 34.82 -16.03
C GLU A 6 -3.26 33.97 -15.83
N PRO A 7 -2.88 33.68 -14.57
CA PRO A 7 -1.67 32.92 -14.29
C PRO A 7 -1.79 31.55 -14.97
N SER A 8 -0.76 31.15 -15.72
CA SER A 8 -0.74 29.84 -16.38
C SER A 8 -0.96 28.73 -15.33
N PRO A 9 -1.72 27.68 -15.68
CA PRO A 9 -2.03 26.60 -14.75
C PRO A 9 -0.75 25.90 -14.29
N HIS A 10 -0.73 25.44 -13.03
CA HIS A 10 0.40 24.70 -12.49
C HIS A 10 0.70 23.47 -13.37
N PRO A 11 1.96 23.14 -13.71
CA PRO A 11 2.28 22.08 -14.68
C PRO A 11 1.78 20.68 -14.25
N ALA A 12 1.60 20.46 -12.94
CA ALA A 12 1.02 19.23 -12.39
C ALA A 12 -0.52 19.27 -12.24
N SER A 13 -1.19 20.31 -12.75
CA SER A 13 -2.66 20.38 -12.75
C SER A 13 -3.24 19.56 -13.90
N ILE A 14 -4.46 19.06 -13.73
CA ILE A 14 -5.21 18.39 -14.80
C ILE A 14 -5.47 19.35 -15.95
N GLU A 15 -5.76 20.62 -15.66
CA GLU A 15 -5.97 21.65 -16.69
C GLU A 15 -4.76 21.79 -17.62
N ALA A 16 -3.54 21.84 -17.06
CA ALA A 16 -2.32 21.90 -17.85
C ALA A 16 -2.13 20.65 -18.74
N LEU A 17 -2.48 19.46 -18.24
CA LEU A 17 -2.43 18.22 -19.03
C LEU A 17 -3.42 18.27 -20.20
N LEU A 18 -4.69 18.59 -19.94
CA LEU A 18 -5.75 18.57 -20.94
C LEU A 18 -5.58 19.65 -22.03
N GLN A 19 -4.81 20.71 -21.73
CA GLN A 19 -4.43 21.75 -22.70
C GLN A 19 -3.22 21.36 -23.57
N THR A 20 -2.66 20.15 -23.42
CA THR A 20 -1.49 19.71 -24.20
C THR A 20 -1.82 19.69 -25.70
N PRO A 21 -1.03 20.37 -26.55
CA PRO A 21 -1.21 20.32 -28.01
C PRO A 21 -1.14 18.89 -28.53
N GLN A 22 -2.12 18.51 -29.34
CA GLN A 22 -2.25 17.15 -29.88
C GLN A 22 -2.91 17.17 -31.27
N ASP A 23 -2.76 16.07 -32.01
CA ASP A 23 -3.40 15.91 -33.32
C ASP A 23 -4.91 15.71 -33.15
N VAL A 24 -5.68 16.71 -33.60
CA VAL A 24 -7.15 16.71 -33.50
C VAL A 24 -7.79 15.53 -34.22
N ALA A 25 -7.22 15.08 -35.35
CA ALA A 25 -7.76 13.95 -36.09
C ALA A 25 -7.55 12.63 -35.34
N GLU A 26 -6.39 12.45 -34.69
CA GLU A 26 -6.15 11.28 -33.84
C GLU A 26 -6.99 11.30 -32.56
N GLN A 27 -7.14 12.47 -31.91
CA GLN A 27 -8.00 12.63 -30.75
C GLN A 27 -9.46 12.28 -31.07
N MET A 28 -9.99 12.77 -32.20
CA MET A 28 -11.35 12.46 -32.64
C MET A 28 -11.51 10.99 -33.04
N LEU A 29 -10.47 10.37 -33.60
CA LEU A 29 -10.47 8.93 -33.88
C LEU A 29 -10.53 8.12 -32.59
N ALA A 30 -9.75 8.48 -31.58
CA ALA A 30 -9.82 7.88 -30.25
C ALA A 30 -11.19 8.10 -29.60
N ALA A 31 -11.71 9.32 -29.59
CA ALA A 31 -13.02 9.67 -29.02
C ALA A 31 -14.17 8.82 -29.58
N ARG A 32 -14.09 8.40 -30.85
CA ARG A 32 -15.11 7.57 -31.49
C ARG A 32 -15.24 6.17 -30.89
N TYR A 33 -14.20 5.64 -30.27
CA TYR A 33 -14.16 4.26 -29.79
C TYR A 33 -13.86 4.16 -28.29
N THR A 34 -14.09 5.24 -27.53
CA THR A 34 -13.86 5.25 -26.08
C THR A 34 -14.78 4.24 -25.39
N PRO A 35 -14.31 3.56 -24.33
CA PRO A 35 -15.18 2.73 -23.51
C PRO A 35 -16.14 3.59 -22.67
N ILE A 36 -17.32 3.05 -22.42
CA ILE A 36 -18.25 3.52 -21.40
C ILE A 36 -17.95 2.74 -20.13
N LEU A 37 -17.56 3.45 -19.08
CA LEU A 37 -17.19 2.84 -17.81
C LEU A 37 -18.40 2.83 -16.86
N HIS A 38 -18.56 1.72 -16.14
CA HIS A 38 -19.59 1.53 -15.12
C HIS A 38 -18.94 1.30 -13.76
N PHE A 39 -19.33 2.09 -12.77
CA PHE A 39 -18.78 2.07 -11.42
C PHE A 39 -19.86 1.76 -10.40
N ASP A 40 -19.44 1.28 -9.24
CA ASP A 40 -20.32 1.24 -8.08
C ASP A 40 -20.91 2.62 -7.77
N SER A 41 -22.18 2.65 -7.39
CA SER A 41 -22.86 3.89 -7.01
C SER A 41 -22.20 4.62 -5.83
N GLN A 42 -21.43 3.92 -4.99
CA GLN A 42 -20.69 4.49 -3.86
C GLN A 42 -19.20 4.77 -4.16
N GLU A 43 -18.73 4.52 -5.39
CA GLU A 43 -17.33 4.74 -5.74
C GLU A 43 -16.92 6.21 -5.53
N PRO A 44 -15.93 6.54 -4.68
CA PRO A 44 -15.58 7.92 -4.39
C PRO A 44 -14.83 8.60 -5.53
N PHE A 45 -14.10 7.84 -6.36
CA PHE A 45 -13.18 8.38 -7.35
C PHE A 45 -13.56 7.98 -8.77
N LEU A 46 -13.42 8.93 -9.70
CA LEU A 46 -13.66 8.71 -11.14
C LEU A 46 -12.41 9.12 -11.94
N PRO A 47 -12.28 8.63 -13.19
CA PRO A 47 -11.18 9.02 -14.05
C PRO A 47 -11.11 10.53 -14.26
N GLN A 48 -9.90 11.06 -14.38
CA GLN A 48 -9.68 12.50 -14.64
C GLN A 48 -8.98 12.80 -15.97
N ALA A 49 -8.27 11.83 -16.54
CA ALA A 49 -7.64 11.93 -17.84
C ALA A 49 -7.47 10.54 -18.46
N VAL A 50 -7.35 10.47 -19.78
CA VAL A 50 -7.14 9.22 -20.51
C VAL A 50 -6.07 9.42 -21.57
N GLY A 51 -4.96 8.71 -21.42
CA GLY A 51 -3.89 8.64 -22.39
C GLY A 51 -4.28 7.68 -23.51
N TYR A 52 -4.15 8.09 -24.78
CA TYR A 52 -4.40 7.20 -25.92
C TYR A 52 -3.13 6.87 -26.71
N THR A 53 -3.07 5.65 -27.23
CA THR A 53 -2.09 5.20 -28.23
C THR A 53 -2.84 4.48 -29.36
N ILE A 54 -2.58 4.86 -30.62
CA ILE A 54 -3.20 4.25 -31.81
C ILE A 54 -2.20 3.35 -32.53
N PHE A 55 -2.52 2.07 -32.61
CA PHE A 55 -1.73 1.05 -33.30
C PHE A 55 -2.31 0.82 -34.69
N ARG A 56 -1.47 0.96 -35.72
CA ARG A 56 -1.80 0.62 -37.13
C ARG A 56 -1.00 -0.58 -37.63
N GLU A 57 -0.14 -1.12 -36.77
CA GLU A 57 0.65 -2.32 -36.95
C GLU A 57 0.86 -2.98 -35.57
N ASP A 58 1.30 -4.24 -35.57
CA ASP A 58 1.61 -4.96 -34.34
C ASP A 58 2.77 -4.28 -33.62
N ALA A 59 2.62 -3.99 -32.33
CA ALA A 59 3.66 -3.34 -31.54
C ALA A 59 3.56 -3.71 -30.05
N ALA A 60 4.61 -3.40 -29.29
CA ALA A 60 4.53 -3.44 -27.83
C ALA A 60 3.69 -2.25 -27.34
N SER A 61 2.85 -2.51 -26.34
CA SER A 61 2.14 -1.44 -25.64
C SER A 61 3.15 -0.59 -24.84
N PRO A 62 3.10 0.75 -24.93
CA PRO A 62 4.03 1.61 -24.21
C PRO A 62 3.69 1.78 -22.72
N SER A 63 2.44 1.51 -22.33
CA SER A 63 1.93 1.76 -20.98
C SER A 63 1.73 0.48 -20.14
N PHE A 64 1.64 -0.67 -20.81
CA PHE A 64 1.36 -1.98 -20.20
C PHE A 64 2.28 -3.07 -20.77
N PRO A 65 2.78 -4.04 -19.97
CA PRO A 65 3.73 -5.07 -20.42
C PRO A 65 3.08 -6.17 -21.28
N ARG A 66 2.67 -5.81 -22.51
CA ARG A 66 2.05 -6.72 -23.49
C ARG A 66 2.40 -6.35 -24.93
N ALA A 67 2.14 -7.28 -25.85
CA ALA A 67 2.05 -6.97 -27.28
C ALA A 67 0.59 -6.70 -27.68
N VAL A 68 0.41 -5.75 -28.59
CA VAL A 68 -0.85 -5.46 -29.28
C VAL A 68 -0.77 -6.09 -30.66
N ILE A 69 -1.58 -7.11 -30.90
CA ILE A 69 -1.61 -7.89 -32.15
C ILE A 69 -2.93 -7.61 -32.86
N LEU A 70 -2.88 -7.10 -34.10
CA LEU A 70 -4.05 -6.72 -34.88
C LEU A 70 -4.69 -7.91 -35.58
N LYS A 71 -3.88 -8.89 -36.00
CA LYS A 71 -4.34 -10.05 -36.78
C LYS A 71 -3.93 -11.38 -36.12
N PRO A 72 -4.35 -11.64 -34.87
CA PRO A 72 -4.00 -12.88 -34.19
C PRO A 72 -4.72 -14.09 -34.82
N GLU A 73 -4.11 -15.27 -34.71
CA GLU A 73 -4.66 -16.51 -35.25
C GLU A 73 -5.96 -16.89 -34.54
N GLY A 74 -7.00 -17.25 -35.31
CA GLY A 74 -8.28 -17.72 -34.77
C GLY A 74 -9.27 -16.63 -34.35
N GLU A 75 -8.92 -15.36 -34.50
CA GLU A 75 -9.80 -14.23 -34.18
C GLU A 75 -10.08 -13.33 -35.40
N ARG A 76 -11.05 -12.43 -35.27
CA ARG A 76 -11.35 -11.43 -36.33
C ARG A 76 -10.17 -10.45 -36.46
N PRO A 77 -9.65 -10.22 -37.68
CA PRO A 77 -8.57 -9.27 -37.88
C PRO A 77 -9.05 -7.83 -37.68
N ALA A 78 -8.19 -7.00 -37.10
CA ALA A 78 -8.34 -5.56 -37.00
C ALA A 78 -7.39 -4.84 -37.97
N GLU A 79 -7.76 -3.62 -38.36
CA GLU A 79 -6.90 -2.69 -39.11
C GLU A 79 -6.23 -1.67 -38.18
N LEU A 80 -6.83 -1.41 -37.02
CA LEU A 80 -6.21 -0.62 -35.96
C LEU A 80 -6.63 -1.11 -34.58
N ALA A 81 -5.84 -0.74 -33.57
CA ALA A 81 -6.22 -0.84 -32.17
C ALA A 81 -6.00 0.50 -31.47
N ILE A 82 -6.82 0.82 -30.49
CA ILE A 82 -6.66 2.00 -29.64
C ILE A 82 -6.52 1.51 -28.21
N GLU A 83 -5.42 1.87 -27.59
CA GLU A 83 -5.17 1.68 -26.16
C GLU A 83 -5.57 2.96 -25.42
N TYR A 84 -6.33 2.78 -24.35
CA TYR A 84 -6.71 3.82 -23.41
C TYR A 84 -6.08 3.51 -22.06
N ALA A 85 -5.09 4.28 -21.65
CA ALA A 85 -4.52 4.30 -20.30
C ALA A 85 -5.28 5.33 -19.46
N ILE A 86 -6.15 4.86 -18.59
CA ILE A 86 -7.15 5.64 -17.85
C ILE A 86 -6.57 6.01 -16.49
N TRP A 87 -6.55 7.31 -16.16
CA TRP A 87 -5.91 7.85 -14.97
C TRP A 87 -6.91 8.27 -13.89
N TRP A 88 -6.61 7.90 -12.65
CA TRP A 88 -7.20 8.45 -11.43
C TRP A 88 -6.10 9.05 -10.56
N ASP A 89 -6.41 10.14 -9.87
CA ASP A 89 -5.53 10.60 -8.79
C ASP A 89 -5.56 9.67 -7.57
N TRP A 90 -6.59 8.82 -7.45
CA TRP A 90 -6.80 8.01 -6.25
C TRP A 90 -7.46 6.68 -6.61
N ASP A 91 -6.84 5.61 -6.12
CA ASP A 91 -7.54 4.40 -5.70
C ASP A 91 -7.83 4.50 -4.20
N ILE A 92 -8.79 3.74 -3.66
CA ILE A 92 -9.05 3.79 -2.22
C ILE A 92 -7.89 3.24 -1.37
N GLY A 93 -7.03 2.41 -1.97
CA GLY A 93 -5.84 1.83 -1.37
C GLY A 93 -4.59 2.69 -1.48
N HIS A 94 -4.43 3.51 -2.52
CA HIS A 94 -3.20 4.26 -2.77
C HIS A 94 -3.37 5.54 -3.61
N LEU A 95 -2.34 6.39 -3.57
CA LEU A 95 -2.22 7.55 -4.44
C LEU A 95 -2.03 7.07 -5.88
N TYR A 96 -2.94 7.52 -6.74
CA TYR A 96 -3.17 7.22 -8.15
C TYR A 96 -3.50 5.78 -8.53
N GLU A 97 -4.18 5.65 -9.67
CA GLU A 97 -4.36 4.38 -10.40
C GLU A 97 -4.24 4.61 -11.92
N LEU A 98 -3.79 3.58 -12.62
CA LEU A 98 -3.67 3.54 -14.07
C LEU A 98 -4.14 2.17 -14.63
N GLU A 99 -5.36 2.14 -15.15
CA GLU A 99 -5.96 0.94 -15.76
C GLU A 99 -6.15 1.11 -17.27
N HIS A 100 -6.32 0.01 -17.99
CA HIS A 100 -6.18 -0.02 -19.44
C HIS A 100 -7.36 -0.71 -20.13
N VAL A 101 -7.77 -0.15 -21.27
CA VAL A 101 -8.71 -0.78 -22.21
C VAL A 101 -8.12 -0.72 -23.61
N TRP A 102 -8.20 -1.81 -24.37
CA TRP A 102 -7.81 -1.89 -25.77
C TRP A 102 -9.02 -2.19 -26.64
N VAL A 103 -9.25 -1.36 -27.66
CA VAL A 103 -10.36 -1.49 -28.60
C VAL A 103 -9.81 -1.72 -30.00
N PHE A 104 -10.14 -2.87 -30.59
CA PHE A 104 -9.67 -3.31 -31.90
C PHE A 104 -10.76 -3.11 -32.94
N VAL A 105 -10.42 -2.46 -34.05
CA VAL A 105 -11.37 -1.99 -35.06
C VAL A 105 -10.96 -2.50 -36.44
N ASP A 106 -11.92 -3.04 -37.20
CA ASP A 106 -11.67 -3.53 -38.56
C ASP A 106 -11.72 -2.42 -39.64
N GLY A 107 -11.44 -2.77 -40.88
CA GLY A 107 -11.42 -1.83 -42.02
C GLY A 107 -12.79 -1.21 -42.37
N ARG A 108 -13.89 -1.66 -41.74
CA ARG A 108 -15.22 -1.06 -41.88
C ARG A 108 -15.55 -0.10 -40.74
N GLY A 109 -14.69 0.00 -39.73
CA GLY A 109 -14.93 0.78 -38.52
C GLY A 109 -15.77 0.05 -37.48
N GLU A 110 -15.91 -1.28 -37.57
CA GLU A 110 -16.59 -2.08 -36.55
C GLU A 110 -15.61 -2.49 -35.45
N VAL A 111 -16.05 -2.44 -34.19
CA VAL A 111 -15.29 -2.99 -33.06
C VAL A 111 -15.37 -4.52 -33.11
N VAL A 112 -14.21 -5.17 -33.24
CA VAL A 112 -14.12 -6.63 -33.41
C VAL A 112 -13.59 -7.35 -32.18
N ARG A 113 -12.83 -6.65 -31.33
CA ARG A 113 -12.32 -7.16 -30.06
C ARG A 113 -12.12 -6.03 -29.08
N VAL A 114 -12.37 -6.32 -27.81
CA VAL A 114 -12.07 -5.43 -26.70
C VAL A 114 -11.40 -6.24 -25.61
N GLU A 115 -10.36 -5.67 -25.03
CA GLU A 115 -9.62 -6.25 -23.92
C GLU A 115 -9.44 -5.20 -22.83
N ALA A 116 -9.31 -5.62 -21.59
CA ALA A 116 -9.04 -4.70 -20.49
C ALA A 116 -8.14 -5.33 -19.43
N SER A 117 -7.48 -4.49 -18.65
CA SER A 117 -6.62 -4.92 -17.55
C SER A 117 -7.42 -5.44 -16.36
N TRP A 118 -6.86 -6.44 -15.69
CA TRP A 118 -7.45 -7.07 -14.50
C TRP A 118 -6.35 -7.62 -13.61
N HIS A 119 -6.12 -7.00 -12.45
CA HIS A 119 -5.17 -7.46 -11.43
C HIS A 119 -3.79 -7.86 -12.00
N GLY A 120 -3.22 -7.01 -12.87
CA GLY A 120 -1.92 -7.23 -13.51
C GLY A 120 -1.94 -8.14 -14.75
N GLY A 121 -3.10 -8.67 -15.13
CA GLY A 121 -3.35 -9.37 -16.39
C GLY A 121 -4.16 -8.53 -17.38
N CYS A 122 -4.47 -9.13 -18.53
CA CYS A 122 -5.32 -8.56 -19.56
C CYS A 122 -6.27 -9.65 -20.07
N HIS A 123 -7.55 -9.32 -20.22
CA HIS A 123 -8.61 -10.27 -20.54
C HIS A 123 -9.55 -9.74 -21.62
N SER A 124 -10.15 -10.66 -22.38
CA SER A 124 -11.19 -10.33 -23.34
C SER A 124 -12.43 -9.80 -22.63
N MET A 125 -13.00 -8.71 -23.14
CA MET A 125 -14.27 -8.14 -22.67
C MET A 125 -15.49 -8.76 -23.38
N ALA A 126 -15.32 -9.90 -24.07
CA ALA A 126 -16.43 -10.66 -24.62
C ALA A 126 -17.07 -11.52 -23.52
N ASN A 127 -18.37 -11.36 -23.29
CA ASN A 127 -19.15 -12.18 -22.35
C ASN A 127 -20.03 -13.14 -23.14
N GLY A 128 -19.87 -14.46 -22.95
CA GLY A 128 -20.57 -15.47 -23.75
C GLY A 128 -20.26 -15.38 -25.26
N GLY A 129 -19.11 -14.84 -25.64
CA GLY A 129 -18.69 -14.65 -27.04
C GLY A 129 -19.20 -13.36 -27.71
N ALA A 130 -19.92 -12.50 -26.99
CA ALA A 130 -20.42 -11.23 -27.50
C ALA A 130 -19.82 -10.03 -26.76
N LEU A 131 -19.59 -8.93 -27.48
CA LEU A 131 -19.20 -7.64 -26.91
C LEU A 131 -20.45 -6.82 -26.57
N ALA A 132 -20.48 -6.23 -25.38
CA ALA A 132 -21.50 -5.24 -25.02
C ALA A 132 -21.09 -3.87 -25.58
N LEU A 133 -21.78 -3.40 -26.62
CA LEU A 133 -21.48 -2.14 -27.32
C LEU A 133 -22.69 -1.22 -27.34
N GLU A 134 -22.46 0.08 -27.16
CA GLU A 134 -23.37 1.17 -27.52
C GLU A 134 -22.78 1.90 -28.73
N GLY A 135 -23.24 1.55 -29.93
CA GLY A 135 -22.61 2.00 -31.17
C GLY A 135 -21.17 1.46 -31.28
N THR A 136 -20.18 2.34 -31.24
CA THR A 136 -18.75 2.02 -31.27
C THR A 136 -18.09 1.99 -29.89
N HIS A 137 -18.87 2.22 -28.83
CA HIS A 137 -18.36 2.35 -27.47
C HIS A 137 -18.60 1.06 -26.66
N PRO A 138 -17.55 0.35 -26.22
CA PRO A 138 -17.74 -0.84 -25.40
C PRO A 138 -18.07 -0.51 -23.94
N HIS A 139 -18.93 -1.32 -23.33
CA HIS A 139 -19.22 -1.25 -21.91
C HIS A 139 -18.16 -2.01 -21.11
N VAL A 140 -17.63 -1.37 -20.07
CA VAL A 140 -16.63 -1.96 -19.17
C VAL A 140 -17.00 -1.64 -17.73
N PHE A 141 -16.92 -2.62 -16.84
CA PHE A 141 -17.32 -2.51 -15.43
C PHE A 141 -16.09 -2.47 -14.53
N SER A 142 -15.92 -1.40 -13.76
CA SER A 142 -14.74 -1.17 -12.92
C SER A 142 -14.96 -1.67 -11.51
N GLU A 143 -14.03 -2.47 -10.99
CA GLU A 143 -14.11 -3.01 -9.64
C GLU A 143 -14.16 -1.89 -8.59
N PRO A 144 -15.09 -1.94 -7.63
CA PRO A 144 -15.18 -0.90 -6.62
C PRO A 144 -13.91 -0.81 -5.77
N GLY A 145 -13.26 0.35 -5.75
CA GLY A 145 -12.06 0.64 -4.96
C GLY A 145 -10.82 -0.18 -5.30
N LYS A 146 -10.74 -0.81 -6.48
CA LYS A 146 -9.48 -1.35 -7.07
C LYS A 146 -9.37 -1.11 -8.56
N HIS A 147 -10.50 -0.77 -9.19
CA HIS A 147 -10.65 -0.35 -10.58
C HIS A 147 -10.28 -1.35 -11.69
N ALA A 148 -9.93 -2.60 -11.36
CA ALA A 148 -9.82 -3.70 -12.34
C ALA A 148 -11.08 -3.81 -13.23
N PHE A 149 -10.96 -4.21 -14.49
CA PHE A 149 -12.06 -4.14 -15.46
C PHE A 149 -12.65 -5.50 -15.86
N ALA A 150 -13.99 -5.59 -15.82
CA ALA A 150 -14.76 -6.75 -16.25
C ALA A 150 -15.71 -6.43 -17.42
N ALA A 151 -16.03 -7.47 -18.19
CA ALA A 151 -17.03 -7.41 -19.26
C ALA A 151 -18.46 -7.19 -18.74
N ALA A 152 -18.74 -7.64 -17.52
CA ALA A 152 -20.06 -7.56 -16.90
C ALA A 152 -19.95 -7.61 -15.37
N ALA A 153 -20.97 -7.10 -14.67
CA ALA A 153 -20.98 -7.02 -13.20
C ALA A 153 -20.90 -8.39 -12.52
N GLU A 154 -21.38 -9.45 -13.15
CA GLU A 154 -21.43 -10.82 -12.59
C GLU A 154 -20.04 -11.41 -12.36
N TRP A 155 -19.00 -10.91 -13.05
CA TRP A 155 -17.61 -11.31 -12.81
C TRP A 155 -17.16 -11.06 -11.37
N TYR A 156 -17.79 -10.09 -10.71
CA TYR A 156 -17.48 -9.75 -9.34
C TYR A 156 -18.26 -10.55 -8.29
N GLU A 157 -19.14 -11.50 -8.66
CA GLU A 157 -19.97 -12.21 -7.68
C GLU A 157 -19.17 -12.92 -6.59
N GLU A 158 -18.09 -13.63 -6.97
CA GLU A 158 -17.24 -14.32 -6.01
C GLU A 158 -16.54 -13.32 -5.08
N ARG A 159 -16.05 -12.22 -5.66
CA ARG A 159 -15.36 -11.15 -4.93
C ARG A 159 -16.31 -10.47 -3.95
N ARG A 160 -17.55 -10.18 -4.37
CA ARG A 160 -18.65 -9.69 -3.53
C ARG A 160 -18.96 -10.63 -2.37
N ARG A 161 -19.01 -11.95 -2.59
CA ARG A 161 -19.27 -12.94 -1.52
C ARG A 161 -18.15 -13.00 -0.48
N ARG A 162 -16.91 -12.77 -0.91
CA ARG A 162 -15.72 -12.76 -0.05
C ARG A 162 -15.41 -11.39 0.55
N TYR A 163 -16.08 -10.33 0.09
CA TYR A 163 -15.80 -8.97 0.51
C TYR A 163 -16.21 -8.74 1.97
N GLN A 164 -15.26 -8.35 2.80
CA GLN A 164 -15.46 -8.16 4.24
C GLN A 164 -15.54 -6.69 4.68
N GLY A 165 -15.64 -5.72 3.75
CA GLY A 165 -15.62 -4.29 4.08
C GLY A 165 -14.22 -3.69 4.20
N ARG A 166 -13.23 -4.51 4.55
CA ARG A 166 -11.99 -4.01 5.16
C ARG A 166 -11.05 -3.27 4.20
N GLU A 167 -10.92 -3.68 2.92
CA GLU A 167 -9.99 -3.05 1.95
C GLU A 167 -10.34 -1.58 1.68
N SER A 168 -11.61 -1.26 1.44
CA SER A 168 -12.08 0.11 1.16
C SER A 168 -12.62 0.85 2.40
N GLU A 169 -12.65 0.18 3.57
CA GLU A 169 -13.03 0.79 4.86
C GLU A 169 -11.81 0.97 5.78
N ARG A 170 -11.46 -0.05 6.56
CA ARG A 170 -10.42 0.01 7.60
C ARG A 170 -9.03 0.23 7.00
N LEU A 171 -8.74 -0.39 5.86
CA LEU A 171 -7.42 -0.42 5.22
C LEU A 171 -7.29 0.62 4.10
N ALA A 172 -8.25 1.54 3.97
CA ALA A 172 -8.16 2.62 2.99
C ALA A 172 -6.82 3.38 3.14
N GLY A 173 -6.12 3.53 2.03
CA GLY A 173 -4.81 4.16 1.93
C GLY A 173 -3.62 3.35 2.46
N ALA A 174 -3.79 2.05 2.76
CA ALA A 174 -2.69 1.20 3.23
C ALA A 174 -1.53 1.08 2.23
N GLY A 175 -1.80 1.17 0.91
CA GLY A 175 -0.77 1.14 -0.13
C GLY A 175 0.09 2.40 -0.21
N GLY A 176 -0.39 3.53 0.34
CA GLY A 176 0.36 4.79 0.38
C GLY A 176 0.65 5.32 -1.03
N VAL A 177 1.89 5.75 -1.28
CA VAL A 177 2.34 6.13 -2.62
C VAL A 177 2.65 4.87 -3.42
N TRP A 178 1.88 4.63 -4.49
CA TRP A 178 2.07 3.48 -5.36
C TRP A 178 3.25 3.66 -6.31
N VAL A 179 4.02 2.59 -6.56
CA VAL A 179 5.16 2.62 -7.48
C VAL A 179 5.10 1.40 -8.39
N THR A 180 4.68 1.60 -9.63
CA THR A 180 4.71 0.55 -10.66
C THR A 180 6.10 0.41 -11.28
N PRO A 181 6.42 -0.73 -11.91
CA PRO A 181 7.64 -0.89 -12.68
C PRO A 181 7.85 0.21 -13.74
N LEU A 182 6.77 0.68 -14.36
CA LEU A 182 6.78 1.75 -15.37
C LEU A 182 7.32 3.09 -14.83
N PHE A 183 7.02 3.39 -13.57
CA PHE A 183 7.39 4.65 -12.93
C PHE A 183 8.43 4.51 -11.82
N ALA A 184 9.01 3.31 -11.61
CA ALA A 184 9.94 3.04 -10.52
C ALA A 184 11.10 4.04 -10.45
N GLY A 185 11.73 4.36 -11.59
CA GLY A 185 12.84 5.33 -11.65
C GLY A 185 12.46 6.79 -11.37
N ARG A 186 11.17 7.13 -11.39
CA ARG A 186 10.65 8.50 -11.22
C ARG A 186 9.88 8.70 -9.91
N LEU A 187 9.31 7.64 -9.34
CA LEU A 187 8.43 7.71 -8.16
C LEU A 187 9.00 7.04 -6.90
N SER A 188 10.01 6.17 -6.99
CA SER A 188 10.50 5.42 -5.81
C SER A 188 10.93 6.32 -4.66
N ALA A 189 11.52 7.48 -4.95
CA ALA A 189 11.94 8.44 -3.93
C ALA A 189 10.78 9.13 -3.20
N LEU A 190 9.57 9.13 -3.78
CA LEU A 190 8.38 9.72 -3.17
C LEU A 190 7.69 8.73 -2.21
N ARG A 191 7.90 7.43 -2.40
CA ARG A 191 7.37 6.37 -1.52
C ARG A 191 8.16 6.29 -0.22
N THR A 192 7.89 7.24 0.65
CA THR A 192 8.48 7.33 2.00
C THR A 192 7.41 7.06 3.05
N PRO A 193 7.77 6.59 4.26
CA PRO A 193 6.79 6.42 5.32
C PRO A 193 5.95 7.67 5.65
N PRO A 194 6.53 8.89 5.74
CA PRO A 194 5.74 10.09 5.97
C PRO A 194 4.73 10.35 4.83
N ALA A 195 5.13 10.15 3.58
CA ALA A 195 4.23 10.28 2.44
C ALA A 195 3.10 9.23 2.49
N ASN A 196 3.42 7.97 2.83
CA ASN A 196 2.42 6.91 3.00
C ASN A 196 1.45 7.23 4.15
N THR A 197 1.94 7.79 5.26
CA THR A 197 1.09 8.27 6.37
C THR A 197 0.13 9.37 5.90
N LEU A 198 0.61 10.33 5.09
CA LEU A 198 -0.24 11.39 4.54
C LEU A 198 -1.33 10.84 3.61
N VAL A 199 -0.95 9.95 2.67
CA VAL A 199 -1.90 9.31 1.76
C VAL A 199 -2.95 8.49 2.53
N ARG A 200 -2.51 7.68 3.51
CA ARG A 200 -3.40 6.92 4.39
C ARG A 200 -4.36 7.83 5.15
N THR A 201 -3.87 8.95 5.67
CA THR A 201 -4.69 9.94 6.38
C THR A 201 -5.75 10.55 5.46
N TYR A 202 -5.38 10.87 4.22
CA TYR A 202 -6.29 11.43 3.22
C TYR A 202 -7.37 10.44 2.81
N LEU A 203 -6.99 9.23 2.39
CA LEU A 203 -7.93 8.23 1.84
C LEU A 203 -8.91 7.68 2.87
N GLN A 204 -8.57 7.70 4.16
CA GLN A 204 -9.50 7.35 5.23
C GLN A 204 -10.73 8.27 5.30
N ARG A 205 -10.65 9.49 4.75
CA ARG A 205 -11.78 10.42 4.62
C ARG A 205 -12.78 9.99 3.55
N TYR A 206 -12.37 9.12 2.62
CA TYR A 206 -13.13 8.65 1.45
C TYR A 206 -13.49 7.17 1.53
N ARG A 207 -13.21 6.52 2.65
CA ARG A 207 -13.53 5.11 2.90
C ARG A 207 -15.02 4.86 2.65
N PHE A 208 -15.34 3.75 2.00
CA PHE A 208 -16.70 3.44 1.58
C PHE A 208 -16.95 1.94 1.56
N ARG A 209 -18.23 1.58 1.57
CA ARG A 209 -18.68 0.20 1.42
C ARG A 209 -19.34 0.03 0.05
N PRO A 210 -18.74 -0.74 -0.87
CA PRO A 210 -19.35 -1.06 -2.16
C PRO A 210 -20.71 -1.71 -1.98
N VAL A 211 -21.68 -1.29 -2.79
CA VAL A 211 -23.01 -1.92 -2.83
C VAL A 211 -23.14 -2.91 -3.99
N TRP A 212 -22.14 -2.94 -4.86
CA TRP A 212 -22.05 -3.71 -6.10
C TRP A 212 -23.18 -3.37 -7.07
N ASP A 213 -23.55 -2.09 -7.12
CA ASP A 213 -24.53 -1.52 -8.06
C ASP A 213 -23.81 -0.64 -9.08
N PHE A 214 -23.68 -1.15 -10.30
CA PHE A 214 -22.91 -0.54 -11.38
C PHE A 214 -23.71 0.47 -12.21
N ALA A 215 -24.74 1.10 -11.64
CA ALA A 215 -25.58 2.08 -12.33
C ALA A 215 -24.85 3.40 -12.65
N ARG A 216 -23.69 3.66 -12.02
CA ARG A 216 -22.94 4.89 -12.26
C ARG A 216 -22.16 4.79 -13.57
N ARG A 217 -22.74 5.37 -14.62
CA ARG A 217 -22.13 5.51 -15.95
C ARG A 217 -21.14 6.68 -15.99
N PHE A 218 -20.02 6.47 -16.66
CA PHE A 218 -19.04 7.49 -17.01
C PHE A 218 -18.66 7.37 -18.49
N ASP A 219 -19.04 8.39 -19.26
CA ASP A 219 -18.68 8.53 -20.67
C ASP A 219 -17.37 9.33 -20.77
N ILE A 220 -16.33 8.74 -21.38
CA ILE A 220 -15.06 9.43 -21.60
C ILE A 220 -15.25 10.45 -22.72
N ALA A 221 -15.33 11.73 -22.33
CA ALA A 221 -15.43 12.85 -23.25
C ALA A 221 -14.10 13.08 -23.99
N ALA A 222 -14.17 13.66 -25.20
CA ALA A 222 -12.99 13.88 -26.04
C ALA A 222 -11.96 14.80 -25.36
N GLU A 223 -12.42 15.73 -24.54
CA GLU A 223 -11.60 16.69 -23.79
C GLU A 223 -10.77 16.04 -22.68
N LEU A 224 -11.09 14.81 -22.28
CA LEU A 224 -10.30 14.03 -21.33
C LEU A 224 -9.17 13.25 -22.01
N LEU A 225 -9.18 13.18 -23.35
CA LEU A 225 -8.19 12.44 -24.13
C LEU A 225 -6.95 13.28 -24.38
N VAL A 226 -5.80 12.67 -24.10
CA VAL A 226 -4.47 13.20 -24.40
C VAL A 226 -3.58 12.10 -24.98
N PRO A 227 -2.55 12.42 -25.78
CA PRO A 227 -1.59 11.40 -26.20
C PRO A 227 -0.95 10.73 -24.98
N TRP A 228 -0.73 9.41 -25.02
CA TRP A 228 -0.10 8.68 -23.92
C TRP A 228 1.22 9.33 -23.46
N THR A 229 2.05 9.78 -24.40
CA THR A 229 3.34 10.44 -24.09
C THR A 229 3.19 11.69 -23.22
N ALA A 230 2.08 12.44 -23.35
CA ALA A 230 1.79 13.58 -22.51
C ALA A 230 1.39 13.15 -21.09
N LEU A 231 0.48 12.18 -20.98
CA LEU A 231 0.05 11.63 -19.69
C LEU A 231 1.24 11.00 -18.95
N GLU A 232 2.05 10.19 -19.62
CA GLU A 232 3.22 9.52 -19.04
C GLU A 232 4.25 10.51 -18.47
N ALA A 233 4.49 11.62 -19.16
CA ALA A 233 5.40 12.67 -18.69
C ALA A 233 4.82 13.44 -17.49
N TRP A 234 3.49 13.61 -17.46
CA TRP A 234 2.79 14.38 -16.44
C TRP A 234 2.57 13.63 -15.13
N ILE A 235 2.31 12.31 -15.16
CA ILE A 235 2.01 11.48 -13.98
C ILE A 235 3.01 11.70 -12.82
N PRO A 236 4.34 11.64 -13.03
CA PRO A 236 5.28 11.84 -11.93
C PRO A 236 5.21 13.25 -11.30
N LEU A 237 4.91 14.27 -12.11
CA LEU A 237 4.70 15.63 -11.62
C LEU A 237 3.43 15.72 -10.75
N ARG A 238 2.35 15.04 -11.18
CA ARG A 238 1.09 14.98 -10.44
C ARG A 238 1.25 14.29 -9.08
N VAL A 239 1.93 13.15 -9.04
CA VAL A 239 2.17 12.39 -7.80
C VAL A 239 3.01 13.22 -6.82
N ALA A 240 4.09 13.84 -7.30
CA ALA A 240 4.92 14.72 -6.47
C ALA A 240 4.10 15.91 -5.91
N TRP A 241 3.28 16.53 -6.75
CA TRP A 241 2.41 17.63 -6.35
C TRP A 241 1.39 17.21 -5.28
N TRP A 242 0.81 16.01 -5.38
CA TRP A 242 -0.11 15.51 -4.35
C TRP A 242 0.60 15.26 -3.02
N VAL A 243 1.76 14.61 -3.02
CA VAL A 243 2.53 14.36 -1.78
C VAL A 243 2.86 15.68 -1.07
N ASP A 244 3.31 16.68 -1.83
CA ASP A 244 3.64 18.01 -1.34
C ASP A 244 2.39 18.80 -0.87
N SER A 245 1.27 18.68 -1.58
CA SER A 245 0.00 19.32 -1.19
C SER A 245 -0.56 18.71 0.08
N LEU A 246 -0.58 17.38 0.21
CA LEU A 246 -0.99 16.71 1.45
C LEU A 246 -0.09 17.09 2.63
N ARG A 247 1.22 17.24 2.42
CA ARG A 247 2.17 17.67 3.46
C ARG A 247 1.83 19.06 4.00
N ARG A 248 1.37 19.99 3.15
CA ARG A 248 0.93 21.33 3.55
C ARG A 248 -0.44 21.33 4.23
N GLU A 249 -1.37 20.51 3.75
CA GLU A 249 -2.76 20.55 4.16
C GLU A 249 -3.06 19.73 5.42
N ILE A 250 -2.38 18.60 5.61
CA ILE A 250 -2.61 17.69 6.74
C ILE A 250 -1.69 18.06 7.90
N LEU A 251 -2.29 18.57 8.97
CA LEU A 251 -1.58 18.91 10.19
C LEU A 251 -1.02 17.65 10.88
N PRO A 252 0.14 17.73 11.57
CA PRO A 252 0.72 16.62 12.32
C PRO A 252 -0.28 15.86 13.22
N ALA A 253 -1.12 16.58 13.97
CA ALA A 253 -2.11 16.00 14.87
C ALA A 253 -3.28 15.26 14.16
N GLU A 254 -3.47 15.49 12.86
CA GLU A 254 -4.48 14.80 12.04
C GLU A 254 -3.95 13.53 11.40
N ARG A 255 -2.63 13.34 11.36
CA ARG A 255 -2.00 12.20 10.73
C ARG A 255 -2.45 10.90 11.39
N ARG A 256 -2.91 9.95 10.57
CA ARG A 256 -3.26 8.61 10.99
C ARG A 256 -1.99 7.77 11.13
N TYR A 257 -1.32 7.92 12.25
CA TYR A 257 -0.18 7.09 12.64
C TYR A 257 -0.60 5.63 12.87
N TRP A 258 0.37 4.71 12.84
CA TRP A 258 0.16 3.30 13.12
C TRP A 258 -0.02 3.07 14.62
N ARG A 259 -1.14 2.44 14.99
CA ARG A 259 -1.39 1.97 16.35
C ARG A 259 -0.85 0.55 16.47
N ILE A 260 0.30 0.40 17.12
CA ILE A 260 1.05 -0.86 17.16
C ILE A 260 0.85 -1.50 18.54
N ALA A 261 0.24 -2.67 18.60
CA ALA A 261 0.02 -3.37 19.85
C ALA A 261 1.31 -4.11 20.28
N HIS A 262 1.95 -3.64 21.36
CA HIS A 262 3.23 -4.14 21.85
C HIS A 262 3.11 -5.55 22.44
N ARG A 263 3.68 -6.53 21.74
CA ARG A 263 3.54 -7.97 22.02
C ARG A 263 2.08 -8.43 22.03
N GLY A 264 1.25 -7.82 21.18
CA GLY A 264 -0.21 -7.93 21.23
C GLY A 264 -0.84 -6.94 22.20
N ALA A 265 -2.11 -7.12 22.54
CA ALA A 265 -2.76 -6.34 23.59
C ALA A 265 -2.33 -6.87 24.97
N SER A 266 -1.05 -6.70 25.31
CA SER A 266 -0.38 -7.34 26.44
C SER A 266 -0.89 -6.89 27.82
N SER A 267 -1.62 -5.77 27.90
CA SER A 267 -2.39 -5.39 29.10
C SER A 267 -3.67 -6.22 29.30
N HIS A 268 -4.14 -6.91 28.26
CA HIS A 268 -5.43 -7.64 28.22
C HIS A 268 -5.29 -9.15 28.13
N ALA A 269 -4.19 -9.64 27.57
CA ALA A 269 -3.89 -11.06 27.38
C ALA A 269 -2.38 -11.30 27.46
N PRO A 270 -1.92 -12.54 27.71
CA PRO A 270 -0.49 -12.82 27.83
C PRO A 270 0.29 -12.38 26.58
N GLU A 271 1.40 -11.67 26.76
CA GLU A 271 2.22 -11.14 25.67
C GLU A 271 2.65 -12.22 24.66
N ASN A 272 2.81 -11.83 23.39
CA ASN A 272 3.31 -12.69 22.32
C ASN A 272 2.48 -13.97 22.08
N THR A 273 1.17 -13.92 22.38
CA THR A 273 0.23 -15.03 22.15
C THR A 273 -0.79 -14.73 21.06
N LEU A 274 -1.40 -15.78 20.50
CA LEU A 274 -2.48 -15.63 19.53
C LEU A 274 -3.71 -14.91 20.13
N SER A 275 -4.02 -15.14 21.41
CA SER A 275 -5.11 -14.42 22.08
C SER A 275 -4.82 -12.92 22.21
N ALA A 276 -3.59 -12.51 22.56
CA ALA A 276 -3.20 -11.10 22.61
C ALA A 276 -3.21 -10.43 21.23
N ILE A 277 -2.81 -11.14 20.18
CA ILE A 277 -2.87 -10.67 18.79
C ILE A 277 -4.33 -10.44 18.35
N ARG A 278 -5.22 -11.41 18.58
CA ARG A 278 -6.65 -11.27 18.25
C ARG A 278 -7.28 -10.12 19.02
N LYS A 279 -6.98 -10.02 20.31
CA LYS A 279 -7.45 -8.92 21.17
C LYS A 279 -6.97 -7.56 20.69
N ALA A 280 -5.73 -7.44 20.19
CA ALA A 280 -5.23 -6.20 19.60
C ALA A 280 -6.05 -5.76 18.38
N ALA A 281 -6.40 -6.69 17.48
CA ALA A 281 -7.24 -6.39 16.34
C ALA A 281 -8.66 -5.94 16.74
N ASP A 282 -9.24 -6.55 17.78
CA ASP A 282 -10.55 -6.19 18.35
C ASP A 282 -10.54 -4.80 18.98
N LEU A 283 -9.43 -4.43 19.62
CA LEU A 283 -9.20 -3.10 20.21
C LEU A 283 -8.79 -2.05 19.15
N GLY A 284 -8.72 -2.47 17.88
CA GLY A 284 -8.54 -1.59 16.75
C GLY A 284 -7.10 -1.31 16.39
N ALA A 285 -6.10 -2.04 16.89
CA ALA A 285 -4.70 -1.89 16.47
C ALA A 285 -4.56 -1.99 14.94
N ASP A 286 -3.64 -1.24 14.34
CA ASP A 286 -3.34 -1.34 12.91
C ASP A 286 -2.25 -2.39 12.65
N MET A 287 -1.36 -2.60 13.63
CA MET A 287 -0.32 -3.62 13.62
C MET A 287 -0.14 -4.27 15.00
N VAL A 288 0.48 -5.45 15.03
CA VAL A 288 0.98 -6.08 16.27
C VAL A 288 2.50 -6.16 16.23
N GLU A 289 3.15 -5.76 17.32
CA GLU A 289 4.57 -5.99 17.52
C GLU A 289 4.77 -7.39 18.11
N ILE A 290 5.77 -8.11 17.62
CA ILE A 290 6.11 -9.47 18.04
C ILE A 290 7.62 -9.67 18.08
N ASP A 291 8.08 -10.47 19.05
CA ASP A 291 9.50 -10.79 19.22
C ASP A 291 9.82 -12.17 18.65
N VAL A 292 10.74 -12.26 17.68
CA VAL A 292 11.08 -13.54 17.03
C VAL A 292 12.47 -14.03 17.44
N GLN A 293 12.50 -15.27 17.91
CA GLN A 293 13.70 -16.08 18.17
C GLN A 293 13.61 -17.41 17.42
N VAL A 294 14.64 -18.25 17.51
CA VAL A 294 14.68 -19.57 16.86
C VAL A 294 14.94 -20.66 17.91
N SER A 295 14.18 -21.75 17.83
CA SER A 295 14.36 -22.95 18.65
C SER A 295 15.61 -23.75 18.22
N ARG A 296 16.04 -24.72 19.05
CA ARG A 296 17.18 -25.60 18.76
C ARG A 296 17.07 -26.34 17.43
N ASP A 297 15.86 -26.71 17.06
CA ASP A 297 15.50 -27.44 15.83
C ASP A 297 15.14 -26.51 14.66
N GLY A 298 15.40 -25.20 14.77
CA GLY A 298 15.31 -24.26 13.66
C GLY A 298 13.93 -23.65 13.43
N VAL A 299 12.98 -23.81 14.35
CA VAL A 299 11.63 -23.27 14.22
C VAL A 299 11.59 -21.84 14.76
N PRO A 300 11.14 -20.84 13.97
CA PRO A 300 10.93 -19.49 14.45
C PRO A 300 9.77 -19.44 15.44
N VAL A 301 10.06 -18.96 16.65
CA VAL A 301 9.12 -18.90 17.79
C VAL A 301 8.97 -17.47 18.27
N VAL A 302 7.79 -17.15 18.80
CA VAL A 302 7.44 -15.78 19.21
C VAL A 302 7.51 -15.64 20.74
N ILE A 303 8.59 -15.04 21.21
CA ILE A 303 8.90 -14.86 22.64
C ILE A 303 9.94 -13.76 22.84
N HIS A 304 9.68 -12.87 23.81
CA HIS A 304 10.54 -11.73 24.11
C HIS A 304 11.87 -12.11 24.77
N ASP A 305 11.81 -12.84 25.89
CA ASP A 305 12.98 -13.08 26.73
C ASP A 305 13.95 -14.05 26.05
N LEU A 306 15.25 -13.79 26.17
CA LEU A 306 16.30 -14.62 25.55
C LEU A 306 16.41 -16.02 26.16
N ASP A 307 15.81 -16.21 27.34
CA ASP A 307 15.72 -17.44 28.09
C ASP A 307 14.30 -17.68 28.62
N VAL A 308 14.04 -18.91 29.04
CA VAL A 308 12.75 -19.34 29.57
C VAL A 308 12.72 -19.36 31.10
N ASP A 309 13.67 -18.70 31.77
CA ASP A 309 13.86 -18.82 33.22
C ASP A 309 12.67 -18.24 34.02
N ARG A 310 11.93 -17.32 33.42
CA ARG A 310 10.69 -16.75 33.98
C ARG A 310 9.58 -17.78 34.17
N PHE A 311 9.60 -18.88 33.41
CA PHE A 311 8.58 -19.91 33.49
C PHE A 311 8.98 -20.99 34.48
N GLU A 312 8.06 -21.32 35.40
CA GLU A 312 8.33 -22.26 36.47
C GLU A 312 8.80 -23.62 35.92
N GLY A 313 9.90 -24.13 36.47
CA GLY A 313 10.48 -25.41 36.06
C GLY A 313 11.24 -25.40 34.72
N ARG A 314 11.39 -24.25 34.06
CA ARG A 314 12.14 -24.10 32.80
C ARG A 314 13.42 -23.31 33.04
N ARG A 315 14.49 -23.66 32.30
CA ARG A 315 15.79 -22.97 32.39
C ARG A 315 16.51 -22.90 31.05
N GLY A 316 17.30 -21.86 30.87
CA GLY A 316 18.25 -21.69 29.77
C GLY A 316 17.69 -20.95 28.56
N ALA A 317 18.60 -20.60 27.65
CA ALA A 317 18.27 -19.83 26.46
C ALA A 317 17.25 -20.54 25.55
N VAL A 318 16.39 -19.77 24.87
CA VAL A 318 15.36 -20.29 23.95
C VAL A 318 15.96 -21.25 22.92
N ARG A 319 17.09 -20.88 22.32
CA ARG A 319 17.84 -21.68 21.33
C ARG A 319 18.33 -23.05 21.80
N ASN A 320 18.25 -23.36 23.09
CA ASN A 320 18.65 -24.66 23.64
C ASN A 320 17.49 -25.66 23.72
N HIS A 321 16.25 -25.20 23.52
CA HIS A 321 15.03 -26.01 23.58
C HIS A 321 14.51 -26.28 22.18
N SER A 322 14.00 -27.49 21.94
CA SER A 322 13.20 -27.79 20.74
C SER A 322 11.88 -27.03 20.75
N TRP A 323 11.27 -26.89 19.58
CA TRP A 323 9.95 -26.27 19.49
C TRP A 323 8.91 -27.00 20.35
N GLU A 324 8.92 -28.32 20.40
CA GLU A 324 7.97 -29.09 21.23
C GLU A 324 8.14 -28.80 22.73
N GLU A 325 9.39 -28.66 23.20
CA GLU A 325 9.70 -28.25 24.58
C GLU A 325 9.18 -26.84 24.87
N LEU A 326 9.37 -25.90 23.94
CA LEU A 326 8.90 -24.51 24.07
C LEU A 326 7.36 -24.42 24.02
N ARG A 327 6.71 -25.13 23.08
CA ARG A 327 5.26 -25.15 22.92
C ARG A 327 4.55 -25.72 24.15
N SER A 328 5.22 -26.55 24.94
CA SER A 328 4.67 -27.09 26.18
C SER A 328 4.62 -26.09 27.35
N ILE A 329 5.21 -24.89 27.19
CA ILE A 329 5.25 -23.85 28.22
C ILE A 329 3.91 -23.09 28.23
N ASP A 330 3.28 -23.04 29.41
CA ASP A 330 2.15 -22.14 29.65
C ASP A 330 2.68 -20.72 29.88
N VAL A 331 2.35 -19.81 28.96
CA VAL A 331 2.78 -18.41 29.04
C VAL A 331 1.76 -17.51 29.75
N GLY A 332 0.72 -18.11 30.34
CA GLY A 332 -0.37 -17.45 31.03
C GLY A 332 -1.73 -17.87 30.45
N ASN A 333 -2.72 -18.01 31.33
CA ASN A 333 -4.12 -18.30 30.95
C ASN A 333 -4.32 -19.54 30.04
N GLY A 334 -3.39 -20.50 30.03
CA GLY A 334 -3.49 -21.67 29.15
C GLY A 334 -2.93 -21.45 27.74
N GLU A 335 -2.44 -20.25 27.42
CA GLU A 335 -1.79 -19.95 26.14
C GLU A 335 -0.40 -20.59 26.08
N ARG A 336 0.13 -20.74 24.86
CA ARG A 336 1.44 -21.34 24.56
C ARG A 336 2.26 -20.40 23.69
N ILE A 337 3.58 -20.61 23.68
CA ILE A 337 4.50 -19.95 22.74
C ILE A 337 4.11 -20.36 21.31
N PRO A 338 3.69 -19.43 20.44
CA PRO A 338 3.36 -19.76 19.06
C PRO A 338 4.60 -19.72 18.16
N THR A 339 4.49 -20.35 16.99
CA THR A 339 5.44 -20.16 15.89
C THR A 339 5.17 -18.84 15.16
N LEU A 340 6.16 -18.34 14.41
CA LEU A 340 5.95 -17.22 13.50
C LEU A 340 4.86 -17.52 12.45
N GLU A 341 4.79 -18.76 11.97
CA GLU A 341 3.79 -19.17 10.97
C GLU A 341 2.36 -19.12 11.54
N GLU A 342 2.14 -19.64 12.75
CA GLU A 342 0.85 -19.53 13.45
C GLU A 342 0.44 -18.05 13.66
N VAL A 343 1.40 -17.17 13.94
CA VAL A 343 1.16 -15.72 14.07
C VAL A 343 0.83 -15.06 12.74
N ILE A 344 1.54 -15.39 11.66
CA ILE A 344 1.28 -14.87 10.31
C ILE A 344 -0.13 -15.27 9.86
N GLU A 345 -0.49 -16.54 9.99
CA GLU A 345 -1.81 -17.04 9.61
C GLU A 345 -2.92 -16.31 10.40
N CYS A 346 -2.73 -16.14 11.71
CA CYS A 346 -3.64 -15.37 12.55
C CYS A 346 -3.76 -13.91 12.08
N CYS A 347 -2.64 -13.24 11.82
CA CYS A 347 -2.61 -11.85 11.35
C CYS A 347 -3.26 -11.67 9.98
N MET A 348 -3.08 -12.62 9.05
CA MET A 348 -3.76 -12.60 7.75
C MET A 348 -5.27 -12.80 7.88
N GLU A 349 -5.72 -13.70 8.75
CA GLU A 349 -7.14 -13.96 9.04
C GLU A 349 -7.83 -12.70 9.59
N ILE A 350 -7.19 -12.02 10.55
CA ILE A 350 -7.73 -10.82 11.20
C ILE A 350 -7.32 -9.51 10.51
N GLN A 351 -6.51 -9.59 9.46
CA GLN A 351 -5.94 -8.47 8.70
C GLN A 351 -5.25 -7.41 9.56
N LEU A 352 -4.27 -7.86 10.34
CA LEU A 352 -3.43 -7.03 11.19
C LEU A 352 -2.00 -7.02 10.62
N GLY A 353 -1.39 -5.83 10.50
CA GLY A 353 0.02 -5.74 10.11
C GLY A 353 0.96 -6.23 11.21
N MET A 354 2.22 -6.48 10.89
CA MET A 354 3.21 -7.01 11.84
C MET A 354 4.43 -6.09 11.96
N TYR A 355 4.82 -5.80 13.20
CA TYR A 355 6.06 -5.12 13.55
C TYR A 355 7.01 -6.12 14.22
N ILE A 356 7.88 -6.74 13.45
CA ILE A 356 8.59 -7.96 13.85
C ILE A 356 9.97 -7.61 14.40
N GLU A 357 10.19 -7.73 15.71
CA GLU A 357 11.51 -7.56 16.32
C GLU A 357 12.36 -8.83 16.15
N LEU A 358 13.54 -8.67 15.56
CA LEU A 358 14.57 -9.72 15.53
C LEU A 358 15.34 -9.71 16.85
N LYS A 359 15.12 -10.75 17.67
CA LYS A 359 15.84 -10.98 18.93
C LYS A 359 17.09 -11.86 18.79
N ALA A 360 17.19 -12.62 17.70
CA ALA A 360 18.31 -13.51 17.41
C ALA A 360 18.75 -13.44 15.95
N GLY A 361 20.06 -13.52 15.69
CA GLY A 361 20.62 -13.37 14.33
C GLY A 361 20.28 -14.53 13.40
N ASP A 362 20.03 -15.72 13.94
CA ASP A 362 19.53 -16.89 13.21
C ASP A 362 18.06 -16.75 12.81
N ALA A 363 17.30 -15.81 13.40
CA ALA A 363 15.93 -15.51 13.00
C ALA A 363 15.83 -14.71 11.69
N ILE A 364 16.92 -14.09 11.22
CA ILE A 364 16.91 -13.19 10.04
C ILE A 364 16.38 -13.92 8.80
N ALA A 365 17.01 -15.04 8.43
CA ALA A 365 16.65 -15.75 7.21
C ALA A 365 15.22 -16.34 7.27
N PRO A 366 14.82 -17.05 8.35
CA PRO A 366 13.45 -17.55 8.47
C PRO A 366 12.37 -16.47 8.44
N VAL A 367 12.61 -15.29 9.03
CA VAL A 367 11.66 -14.16 8.99
C VAL A 367 11.53 -13.62 7.56
N VAL A 368 12.65 -13.41 6.85
CA VAL A 368 12.62 -12.93 5.46
C VAL A 368 11.93 -13.95 4.55
N GLU A 369 12.27 -15.23 4.68
CA GLU A 369 11.64 -16.32 3.91
C GLU A 369 10.14 -16.41 4.17
N ALA A 370 9.70 -16.23 5.42
CA ALA A 370 8.28 -16.19 5.75
C ALA A 370 7.57 -14.98 5.11
N ILE A 371 8.17 -13.78 5.19
CA ILE A 371 7.62 -12.57 4.53
C ILE A 371 7.49 -12.79 3.02
N GLN A 372 8.50 -13.40 2.37
CA GLN A 372 8.47 -13.70 0.94
C GLN A 372 7.42 -14.75 0.58
N LYS A 373 7.36 -15.86 1.34
CA LYS A 373 6.40 -16.95 1.16
C LYS A 373 4.96 -16.43 1.18
N TYR A 374 4.64 -15.56 2.13
CA TYR A 374 3.31 -15.02 2.34
C TYR A 374 3.06 -13.66 1.64
N ARG A 375 4.06 -13.12 0.94
CA ARG A 375 4.00 -11.82 0.23
C ARG A 375 3.61 -10.65 1.14
N LEU A 376 4.26 -10.55 2.30
CA LEU A 376 3.92 -9.61 3.37
C LEU A 376 4.75 -8.31 3.34
N GLN A 377 5.43 -7.98 2.24
CA GLN A 377 6.35 -6.84 2.18
C GLN A 377 5.67 -5.49 2.50
N ASP A 378 4.39 -5.36 2.16
CA ASP A 378 3.58 -4.17 2.50
C ASP A 378 2.81 -4.30 3.83
N TRP A 379 2.90 -5.45 4.50
CA TRP A 379 2.16 -5.78 5.73
C TRP A 379 3.08 -6.02 6.94
N ALA A 380 4.38 -6.07 6.73
CA ALA A 380 5.37 -6.30 7.77
C ALA A 380 6.45 -5.21 7.77
N ILE A 381 6.84 -4.78 8.96
CA ILE A 381 8.04 -3.97 9.20
C ILE A 381 8.95 -4.75 10.13
N VAL A 382 10.17 -5.06 9.69
CA VAL A 382 11.15 -5.79 10.51
C VAL A 382 12.00 -4.80 11.29
N ASN A 383 12.17 -5.03 12.59
CA ASN A 383 12.86 -4.11 13.47
C ASN A 383 13.96 -4.82 14.29
N SER A 384 14.98 -4.09 14.71
CA SER A 384 16.03 -4.60 15.59
C SER A 384 16.89 -3.49 16.19
N PHE A 385 17.46 -3.75 17.37
CA PHE A 385 18.59 -2.98 17.94
C PHE A 385 19.93 -3.28 17.25
N ARG A 386 19.98 -4.24 16.32
CA ARG A 386 21.17 -4.65 15.57
C ARG A 386 21.12 -4.12 14.13
N PRO A 387 21.79 -2.99 13.83
CA PRO A 387 21.76 -2.39 12.50
C PRO A 387 22.32 -3.33 11.43
N ASP A 388 23.32 -4.14 11.79
CA ASP A 388 23.90 -5.14 10.90
C ASP A 388 22.90 -6.23 10.48
N TRP A 389 21.95 -6.58 11.34
CA TRP A 389 20.89 -7.55 11.00
C TRP A 389 19.88 -6.95 10.02
N LEU A 390 19.53 -5.68 10.18
CA LEU A 390 18.64 -4.98 9.24
C LEU A 390 19.28 -4.80 7.87
N ALA A 391 20.59 -4.57 7.82
CA ALA A 391 21.34 -4.54 6.56
C ALA A 391 21.29 -5.91 5.84
N TRP A 392 21.33 -7.02 6.59
CA TRP A 392 21.15 -8.36 6.01
C TRP A 392 19.72 -8.61 5.53
N VAL A 393 18.70 -8.18 6.28
CA VAL A 393 17.30 -8.21 5.81
C VAL A 393 17.17 -7.51 4.47
N LYS A 394 17.70 -6.28 4.36
CA LYS A 394 17.68 -5.50 3.11
C LYS A 394 18.48 -6.12 1.97
N ALA A 395 19.58 -6.81 2.29
CA ALA A 395 20.37 -7.53 1.29
C ALA A 395 19.65 -8.76 0.75
N MET A 396 18.86 -9.45 1.59
CA MET A 396 18.04 -10.59 1.17
C MET A 396 16.78 -10.16 0.41
N ASP A 397 16.12 -9.08 0.87
CA ASP A 397 14.96 -8.49 0.23
C ASP A 397 14.88 -6.98 0.52
N GLY A 398 15.29 -6.17 -0.46
CA GLY A 398 15.30 -4.71 -0.33
C GLY A 398 13.92 -4.07 -0.21
N SER A 399 12.86 -4.80 -0.57
CA SER A 399 11.48 -4.30 -0.53
C SER A 399 10.84 -4.38 0.85
N ILE A 400 11.39 -5.19 1.77
CA ILE A 400 10.91 -5.28 3.16
C ILE A 400 11.19 -3.97 3.89
N SER A 401 10.15 -3.34 4.46
CA SER A 401 10.33 -2.17 5.32
C SER A 401 11.07 -2.55 6.60
N THR A 402 12.06 -1.73 7.00
CA THR A 402 12.81 -1.97 8.24
C THR A 402 12.83 -0.77 9.17
N SER A 403 12.94 -1.02 10.47
CA SER A 403 13.00 0.00 11.52
C SER A 403 14.20 -0.23 12.43
N VAL A 404 15.09 0.77 12.54
CA VAL A 404 16.29 0.67 13.39
C VAL A 404 16.02 1.19 14.80
N LEU A 405 16.21 0.34 15.81
CA LEU A 405 16.00 0.69 17.23
C LEU A 405 17.30 1.21 17.86
N PHE A 406 17.19 2.22 18.71
CA PHE A 406 18.33 2.78 19.45
C PHE A 406 17.89 3.47 20.74
N GLY A 407 18.60 3.20 21.84
CA GLY A 407 18.24 3.75 23.16
C GLY A 407 18.91 5.09 23.50
N ALA A 408 19.98 5.48 22.81
CA ALA A 408 20.80 6.62 23.22
C ALA A 408 20.40 7.90 22.44
N PRO A 409 19.94 8.99 23.10
CA PRO A 409 19.46 10.20 22.42
C PRO A 409 20.49 10.93 21.55
N GLN A 410 21.78 10.72 21.81
CA GLN A 410 22.88 11.30 21.06
C GLN A 410 23.15 10.61 19.71
N VAL A 411 22.47 9.50 19.41
CA VAL A 411 22.61 8.79 18.14
C VAL A 411 22.06 9.66 17.01
N ASP A 412 22.85 9.79 15.95
CA ASP A 412 22.40 10.39 14.69
C ASP A 412 21.49 9.39 13.95
N ALA A 413 20.19 9.48 14.22
CA ALA A 413 19.20 8.54 13.74
C ALA A 413 19.13 8.48 12.20
N ILE A 414 19.33 9.61 11.52
CA ILE A 414 19.29 9.70 10.05
C ILE A 414 20.47 8.92 9.47
N LYS A 415 21.70 9.18 9.94
CA LYS A 415 22.88 8.45 9.46
C LYS A 415 22.80 6.96 9.77
N LEU A 416 22.30 6.62 10.96
CA LEU A 416 22.11 5.22 11.34
C LEU A 416 21.16 4.49 10.40
N ALA A 417 19.99 5.08 10.13
CA ALA A 417 19.01 4.52 9.21
C ALA A 417 19.56 4.41 7.78
N GLN A 418 20.18 5.47 7.26
CA GLN A 418 20.77 5.49 5.92
C GLN A 418 21.88 4.44 5.74
N ALA A 419 22.72 4.23 6.76
CA ALA A 419 23.81 3.25 6.72
C ALA A 419 23.33 1.80 6.54
N VAL A 420 22.08 1.50 6.91
CA VAL A 420 21.49 0.15 6.81
C VAL A 420 20.27 0.09 5.90
N GLY A 421 19.97 1.19 5.21
CA GLY A 421 18.80 1.32 4.33
C GLY A 421 17.46 1.24 5.06
N ALA A 422 17.39 1.60 6.35
CA ALA A 422 16.15 1.53 7.12
C ALA A 422 15.09 2.52 6.61
N SER A 423 13.83 2.11 6.69
CA SER A 423 12.67 2.95 6.36
C SER A 423 12.23 3.79 7.55
N TYR A 424 12.37 3.25 8.77
CA TYR A 424 11.96 3.89 10.01
C TYR A 424 13.11 3.99 11.01
N VAL A 425 13.04 5.01 11.87
CA VAL A 425 13.81 5.12 13.10
C VAL A 425 12.90 4.85 14.29
N HIS A 426 13.41 4.10 15.26
CA HIS A 426 12.71 3.81 16.51
C HIS A 426 13.58 4.25 17.70
N PRO A 427 13.46 5.51 18.15
CA PRO A 427 14.06 5.92 19.41
C PRO A 427 13.40 5.13 20.55
N CYS A 428 14.17 4.43 21.38
CA CYS A 428 13.66 3.72 22.56
C CYS A 428 13.95 4.57 23.80
N TRP A 429 13.20 5.66 23.97
CA TRP A 429 13.50 6.69 24.96
C TRP A 429 12.48 6.76 26.11
N GLU A 430 11.57 5.79 26.22
CA GLU A 430 10.47 5.72 27.20
C GLU A 430 10.88 6.12 28.62
N ASN A 431 12.08 5.69 29.01
CA ASN A 431 12.61 5.72 30.35
C ASN A 431 13.77 6.72 30.53
N VAL A 432 14.08 7.51 29.49
CA VAL A 432 15.21 8.46 29.54
C VAL A 432 14.87 9.67 30.42
N THR A 433 13.63 10.15 30.38
CA THR A 433 13.14 11.24 31.24
C THR A 433 11.68 11.01 31.63
N ALA A 434 11.14 11.85 32.51
CA ALA A 434 9.72 11.84 32.84
C ALA A 434 8.81 12.25 31.67
N ASN A 435 9.33 12.98 30.68
CA ASN A 435 8.59 13.43 29.49
C ASN A 435 9.40 13.15 28.21
N PRO A 436 9.55 11.88 27.83
CA PRO A 436 10.40 11.48 26.71
C PRO A 436 9.97 12.09 25.37
N HIS A 437 8.69 12.45 25.17
CA HIS A 437 8.26 13.17 23.95
C HIS A 437 9.05 14.47 23.72
N LYS A 438 9.54 15.14 24.77
CA LYS A 438 10.30 16.40 24.66
C LYS A 438 11.66 16.22 24.00
N LEU A 439 12.18 14.99 23.95
CA LEU A 439 13.40 14.67 23.22
C LEU A 439 13.17 14.64 21.70
N LEU A 440 11.92 14.42 21.26
CA LEU A 440 11.50 14.51 19.87
C LEU A 440 11.01 15.93 19.57
N THR A 441 11.93 16.88 19.44
CA THR A 441 11.55 18.25 19.05
C THR A 441 10.91 18.27 17.66
N ALA A 442 10.04 19.26 17.39
CA ALA A 442 9.44 19.42 16.06
C ALA A 442 10.51 19.52 14.94
N GLU A 443 11.61 20.23 15.20
CA GLU A 443 12.77 20.31 14.29
C GLU A 443 13.43 18.94 14.06
N TRP A 444 13.54 18.10 15.10
CA TRP A 444 14.08 16.75 14.94
C TRP A 444 13.16 15.88 14.07
N VAL A 445 11.84 15.94 14.32
CA VAL A 445 10.85 15.20 13.55
C VAL A 445 10.85 15.63 12.09
N GLU A 446 10.84 16.94 11.83
CA GLU A 446 10.89 17.49 10.47
C GLU A 446 12.16 17.05 9.73
N ARG A 447 13.34 17.12 10.37
CA ARG A 447 14.59 16.64 9.74
C ARG A 447 14.57 15.16 9.39
N VAL A 448 13.96 14.32 10.22
CA VAL A 448 13.83 12.88 9.94
C VAL A 448 12.85 12.64 8.79
N HIS A 449 11.71 13.33 8.77
CA HIS A 449 10.72 13.26 7.69
C HIS A 449 11.27 13.78 6.35
N ASP A 450 12.04 14.86 6.37
CA ASP A 450 12.71 15.41 5.17
C ASP A 450 13.81 14.50 4.63
N ALA A 451 14.40 13.65 5.49
CA ALA A 451 15.27 12.56 5.06
C ALA A 451 14.51 11.35 4.49
N GLY A 452 13.16 11.42 4.41
CA GLY A 452 12.31 10.35 3.89
C GLY A 452 12.11 9.17 4.84
N LEU A 453 12.42 9.35 6.13
CA LEU A 453 12.32 8.30 7.16
C LEU A 453 11.05 8.47 7.97
N GLY A 454 10.43 7.36 8.38
CA GLY A 454 9.34 7.37 9.35
C GLY A 454 9.81 7.28 10.79
N ILE A 455 8.96 7.68 11.74
CA ILE A 455 9.25 7.60 13.17
C ILE A 455 8.22 6.68 13.84
N ILE A 456 8.69 5.55 14.37
CA ILE A 456 7.89 4.70 15.26
C ILE A 456 8.44 4.87 16.67
N THR A 457 7.58 5.02 17.66
CA THR A 457 8.00 5.21 19.06
C THR A 457 7.73 3.97 19.90
N TRP A 458 8.39 3.93 21.06
CA TRP A 458 8.32 2.89 22.08
C TRP A 458 6.89 2.64 22.58
N HIS A 459 6.75 1.62 23.42
CA HIS A 459 5.49 1.34 24.11
C HIS A 459 5.15 2.47 25.11
N GLU A 460 4.18 3.31 24.80
CA GLU A 460 3.78 4.42 25.66
C GLU A 460 2.36 4.25 26.16
N GLU A 461 2.18 4.30 27.49
CA GLU A 461 0.89 4.08 28.15
C GLU A 461 0.31 5.38 28.74
N ARG A 462 1.10 6.46 28.81
CA ARG A 462 0.68 7.74 29.39
C ARG A 462 -0.12 8.54 28.35
N PRO A 463 -1.43 8.81 28.56
CA PRO A 463 -2.27 9.50 27.59
C PRO A 463 -1.74 10.89 27.19
N GLU A 464 -1.11 11.61 28.11
CA GLU A 464 -0.50 12.91 27.85
C GLU A 464 0.73 12.83 26.93
N GLU A 465 1.54 11.78 27.05
CA GLU A 465 2.69 11.54 26.18
C GLU A 465 2.23 11.07 24.79
N VAL A 466 1.25 10.16 24.71
CA VAL A 466 0.61 9.75 23.45
C VAL A 466 0.04 10.96 22.71
N ALA A 467 -0.69 11.82 23.40
CA ALA A 467 -1.25 13.05 22.81
C ALA A 467 -0.14 14.00 22.31
N ALA A 468 0.97 14.13 23.04
CA ALA A 468 2.10 14.96 22.62
C ALA A 468 2.84 14.37 21.41
N LEU A 469 3.08 13.06 21.38
CA LEU A 469 3.67 12.34 20.24
C LEU A 469 2.79 12.49 18.98
N ARG A 470 1.47 12.41 19.13
CA ARG A 470 0.52 12.68 18.04
C ARG A 470 0.63 14.11 17.53
N GLN A 471 0.78 15.10 18.40
CA GLN A 471 0.97 16.51 17.98
C GLN A 471 2.28 16.74 17.22
N LEU A 472 3.30 15.94 17.51
CA LEU A 472 4.56 15.96 16.76
C LEU A 472 4.43 15.31 15.38
N GLY A 473 3.41 14.47 15.17
CA GLY A 473 3.14 13.82 13.89
C GLY A 473 4.01 12.61 13.61
N VAL A 474 4.39 11.84 14.65
CA VAL A 474 5.06 10.54 14.49
C VAL A 474 4.23 9.58 13.65
N ASP A 475 4.86 8.60 13.01
CA ASP A 475 4.23 7.67 12.07
C ASP A 475 3.71 6.39 12.72
N GLY A 476 4.14 6.09 13.95
CA GLY A 476 3.62 4.98 14.74
C GLY A 476 3.94 5.10 16.23
N ILE A 477 3.08 4.53 17.06
CA ILE A 477 3.25 4.45 18.51
C ILE A 477 2.96 3.01 18.92
N CYS A 478 3.88 2.41 19.68
CA CYS A 478 3.62 1.12 20.32
C CYS A 478 2.84 1.33 21.63
N SER A 479 1.99 0.39 22.01
CA SER A 479 1.35 0.36 23.32
C SER A 479 0.86 -1.05 23.66
N ASN A 480 0.93 -1.43 24.93
CA ASN A 480 0.31 -2.63 25.49
C ASN A 480 -1.23 -2.56 25.46
N SER A 481 -1.78 -1.35 25.35
CA SER A 481 -3.21 -1.02 25.40
C SER A 481 -3.63 -0.23 24.14
N PRO A 482 -3.67 -0.87 22.95
CA PRO A 482 -3.79 -0.16 21.66
C PRO A 482 -5.05 0.70 21.50
N GLU A 483 -6.08 0.53 22.33
CA GLU A 483 -7.29 1.36 22.34
C GLU A 483 -7.07 2.79 22.86
N ILE A 484 -5.93 3.06 23.52
CA ILE A 484 -5.61 4.41 24.01
C ILE A 484 -5.01 5.31 22.91
N LEU A 485 -4.64 4.71 21.76
CA LEU A 485 -3.95 5.36 20.64
C LEU A 485 -4.93 6.01 19.64
#